data_AF-A0A7S0UBD9-F1
#
_entry.id   AF-A0A7S0UBD9-F1
#
_cell.length_a   1.000
_cell.length_b   1.000
_cell.length_c   1.000
_cell.angle_alpha   90.00
_cell.angle_beta   90.00
_cell.angle_gamma   90.00
#
_symmetry.space_group_name_H-M   'P 1'
#
loop_
_entity.id
_entity.type
_entity.pdbx_description
1 polymer ?
#
loop_
_entity_poly.entity_id
_entity_poly.type
_entity_poly.pdbx_seq_one_letter_code
_entity_poly.pdbx_strand_id
1 'polypeptide(L)'
;RMLQSHNVTPVMVFDGANLPSKDGTESSRKGSREANLKKGFLMLKSGNRSLAVECFQRAVDVTPAMAHKLIRHLKKMKVEVIVAPYEADAQLAWLSLNDHVSAIVTEDTDLIAFGARVIFFKMDKEGWGDEFRLKLLGAVDSMNLGGWEPERVTQMCIFAGCDYLKSLDSMGPVKAHSCIFNSAANRAPLDECYVKAIAKLHMDGVHVPVSYSEGFRRAYLTFQHQRVYDTTQKRLVPLKPIPPHLQGEDMEYIGGDLPP
;
A
#
# COMPACT_ATOMS: atom_id res chain seq x y z
N ARG A 1 20.39 14.41 1.99
CA ARG A 1 21.48 15.11 2.72
C ARG A 1 21.51 14.70 4.18
N MET A 2 20.45 14.94 4.97
CA MET A 2 20.39 14.50 6.38
C MET A 2 20.72 13.00 6.57
N LEU A 3 20.13 12.11 5.76
CA LEU A 3 20.44 10.68 5.82
C LEU A 3 21.93 10.39 5.57
N GLN A 4 22.48 10.99 4.51
CA GLN A 4 23.89 10.81 4.14
C GLN A 4 24.86 11.38 5.19
N SER A 5 24.51 12.48 5.89
CA SER A 5 25.35 13.00 6.97
C SER A 5 25.38 12.08 8.20
N HIS A 6 24.39 11.20 8.33
CA HIS A 6 24.38 10.12 9.33
C HIS A 6 24.88 8.78 8.77
N ASN A 7 25.61 8.80 7.65
CA ASN A 7 26.15 7.61 6.97
C ASN A 7 25.09 6.58 6.55
N VAL A 8 23.85 7.02 6.33
CA VAL A 8 22.80 6.20 5.71
C VAL A 8 22.89 6.34 4.20
N THR A 9 22.85 5.22 3.48
CA THR A 9 22.79 5.17 2.00
C THR A 9 21.32 5.15 1.56
N PRO A 10 20.74 6.27 1.09
CA PRO A 10 19.35 6.29 0.68
C PRO A 10 19.17 5.64 -0.71
N VAL A 11 18.09 4.87 -0.84
CA VAL A 11 17.51 4.44 -2.11
C VAL A 11 16.15 5.11 -2.25
N MET A 12 15.97 5.91 -3.29
CA MET A 12 14.71 6.64 -3.51
C MET A 12 13.85 5.89 -4.51
N VAL A 13 12.67 5.45 -4.09
CA VAL A 13 11.68 4.76 -4.92
C VAL A 13 10.58 5.73 -5.32
N PHE A 14 10.17 5.69 -6.58
CA PHE A 14 9.08 6.50 -7.15
C PHE A 14 8.02 5.59 -7.77
N ASP A 15 6.76 6.02 -7.72
CA ASP A 15 5.68 5.38 -8.48
C ASP A 15 5.93 5.46 -9.99
N GLY A 16 5.43 4.44 -10.70
CA GLY A 16 5.46 4.31 -12.15
C GLY A 16 4.08 4.42 -12.77
N ALA A 17 3.67 3.38 -13.49
CA ALA A 17 2.40 3.32 -14.18
C ALA A 17 1.23 3.11 -13.21
N ASN A 18 0.02 3.46 -13.67
CA ASN A 18 -1.19 3.19 -12.91
C ASN A 18 -1.44 1.68 -12.80
N LEU A 19 -1.81 1.23 -11.61
CA LEU A 19 -2.20 -0.16 -11.37
C LEU A 19 -3.71 -0.33 -11.63
N PRO A 20 -4.15 -1.29 -12.46
CA PRO A 20 -5.58 -1.46 -12.74
C PRO A 20 -6.44 -1.74 -11.50
N SER A 21 -5.92 -2.45 -10.49
CA SER A 21 -6.64 -2.68 -9.23
C SER A 21 -6.90 -1.41 -8.41
N LYS A 22 -6.23 -0.29 -8.73
CA LYS A 22 -6.34 0.99 -8.02
C LYS A 22 -7.07 2.08 -8.83
N ASP A 23 -7.53 1.76 -10.05
CA ASP A 23 -8.17 2.72 -10.97
C ASP A 23 -9.36 3.46 -10.35
N GLY A 24 -10.17 2.77 -9.53
CA GLY A 24 -11.31 3.37 -8.84
C GLY A 24 -10.88 4.45 -7.83
N THR A 25 -9.80 4.18 -7.09
CA THR A 25 -9.23 5.10 -6.11
C THR A 25 -8.58 6.30 -6.78
N GLU A 26 -7.81 6.09 -7.85
CA GLU A 26 -7.20 7.19 -8.62
C GLU A 26 -8.24 8.09 -9.30
N SER A 27 -9.32 7.50 -9.83
CA SER A 27 -10.44 8.27 -10.38
C SER A 27 -11.12 9.15 -9.32
N SER A 28 -11.31 8.61 -8.11
CA SER A 28 -11.88 9.37 -6.98
C SER A 28 -10.95 10.50 -6.53
N ARG A 29 -9.64 10.23 -6.42
CA ARG A 29 -8.63 11.23 -6.07
C ARG A 29 -8.58 12.36 -7.11
N LYS A 30 -8.60 12.03 -8.41
CA LYS A 30 -8.66 13.02 -9.50
C LYS A 30 -9.91 13.90 -9.39
N GLY A 31 -11.09 13.30 -9.23
CA GLY A 31 -12.34 14.05 -9.07
C GLY A 31 -12.32 15.00 -7.87
N SER A 32 -11.78 14.53 -6.74
CA SER A 32 -11.60 15.34 -5.54
C SER A 32 -10.65 16.53 -5.77
N ARG A 33 -9.52 16.32 -6.46
CA ARG A 33 -8.58 17.40 -6.79
C ARG A 33 -9.23 18.47 -7.67
N GLU A 34 -9.95 18.06 -8.71
CA GLU A 34 -10.64 18.98 -9.61
C GLU A 34 -11.73 19.80 -8.88
N ALA A 35 -12.49 19.15 -7.99
CA ALA A 35 -13.50 19.82 -7.17
C ALA A 35 -12.87 20.84 -6.20
N ASN A 36 -11.78 20.46 -5.52
CA ASN A 36 -11.04 21.35 -4.63
C ASN A 36 -10.40 22.51 -5.39
N LEU A 37 -9.88 22.29 -6.59
CA LEU A 37 -9.32 23.36 -7.43
C LEU A 37 -10.38 24.41 -7.78
N LYS A 38 -11.55 23.97 -8.24
CA LYS A 38 -12.70 24.86 -8.55
C LYS A 38 -13.13 25.64 -7.30
N LYS A 39 -13.27 24.95 -6.17
CA LYS A 39 -13.62 25.57 -4.88
C LYS A 39 -12.57 26.59 -4.43
N GLY A 40 -11.28 26.29 -4.59
CA GLY A 40 -10.18 27.19 -4.25
C GLY A 40 -10.23 28.50 -5.03
N PHE A 41 -10.49 28.44 -6.34
CA PHE A 41 -10.66 29.65 -7.16
C PHE A 41 -11.90 30.47 -6.76
N LEU A 42 -13.01 29.82 -6.42
CA LEU A 42 -14.20 30.53 -5.92
C LEU A 42 -13.92 31.24 -4.60
N MET A 43 -13.26 30.56 -3.66
CA MET A 43 -12.88 31.15 -2.36
C MET A 43 -11.92 32.33 -2.55
N LEU A 44 -10.95 32.19 -3.46
CA LEU A 44 -10.02 33.26 -3.79
C LEU A 44 -10.74 34.49 -4.38
N LYS A 45 -11.68 34.28 -5.30
CA LYS A 45 -12.51 35.35 -5.88
C LYS A 45 -13.38 36.05 -4.84
N SER A 46 -13.87 35.31 -3.83
CA SER A 46 -14.64 35.87 -2.72
C SER A 46 -13.80 36.57 -1.64
N GLY A 47 -12.47 36.65 -1.81
CA GLY A 47 -11.56 37.27 -0.86
C GLY A 47 -11.14 36.36 0.32
N ASN A 48 -11.71 35.15 0.44
CA ASN A 48 -11.34 34.21 1.49
C ASN A 48 -10.06 33.43 1.13
N ARG A 49 -8.92 34.09 1.31
CA ARG A 49 -7.60 33.54 0.98
C ARG A 49 -7.24 32.30 1.79
N SER A 50 -7.60 32.24 3.07
CA SER A 50 -7.29 31.11 3.94
C SER A 50 -7.92 29.81 3.41
N LEU A 51 -9.23 29.82 3.16
CA LEU A 51 -9.93 28.67 2.61
C LEU A 51 -9.47 28.34 1.18
N ALA A 52 -9.10 29.34 0.38
CA ALA A 52 -8.56 29.10 -0.95
C ALA A 52 -7.25 28.31 -0.89
N VAL A 53 -6.33 28.69 0.01
CA VAL A 53 -5.05 27.97 0.20
C VAL A 53 -5.30 26.53 0.64
N GLU A 54 -6.19 26.28 1.59
CA GLU A 54 -6.55 24.92 2.03
C GLU A 54 -7.10 24.08 0.86
N CYS A 55 -7.98 24.67 0.04
CA CYS A 55 -8.51 23.99 -1.14
C CYS A 55 -7.41 23.69 -2.18
N PHE A 56 -6.50 24.64 -2.43
CA PHE A 56 -5.39 24.43 -3.36
C PHE A 56 -4.43 23.35 -2.86
N GLN A 57 -4.14 23.29 -1.56
CA GLN A 57 -3.33 22.22 -0.96
C GLN A 57 -3.96 20.84 -1.21
N ARG A 58 -5.29 20.72 -1.07
CA ARG A 58 -6.03 19.48 -1.37
C ARG A 58 -6.15 19.16 -2.86
N ALA A 59 -5.85 20.12 -3.74
CA ALA A 59 -5.92 19.97 -5.19
C ALA A 59 -4.58 19.62 -5.84
N VAL A 60 -3.49 19.55 -5.06
CA VAL A 60 -2.15 19.26 -5.58
C VAL A 60 -2.12 17.88 -6.23
N ASP A 61 -1.59 17.82 -7.45
CA ASP A 61 -1.31 16.61 -8.20
C ASP A 61 0.21 16.49 -8.42
N VAL A 62 0.81 15.40 -7.95
CA VAL A 62 2.26 15.17 -8.10
C VAL A 62 2.49 14.52 -9.46
N THR A 63 2.97 15.33 -10.42
CA THR A 63 3.11 14.86 -11.81
C THR A 63 4.42 14.10 -12.06
N PRO A 64 4.48 13.23 -13.09
CA PRO A 64 5.73 12.60 -13.53
C PRO A 64 6.84 13.61 -13.86
N ALA A 65 6.49 14.80 -14.35
CA ALA A 65 7.45 15.86 -14.64
C ALA A 65 8.09 16.42 -13.36
N MET A 66 7.34 16.52 -12.26
CA MET A 66 7.87 16.91 -10.95
C MET A 66 8.81 15.83 -10.40
N ALA A 67 8.40 14.56 -10.44
CA ALA A 67 9.22 13.43 -10.04
C ALA A 67 10.53 13.39 -10.85
N HIS A 68 10.46 13.52 -12.18
CA HIS A 68 11.63 13.52 -13.06
C HIS A 68 12.66 14.61 -12.71
N LYS A 69 12.20 15.83 -12.36
CA LYS A 69 13.10 16.90 -11.91
C LYS A 69 13.86 16.50 -10.65
N LEU A 70 13.17 15.89 -9.68
CA LEU A 70 13.79 15.41 -8.45
C LEU A 70 14.76 14.25 -8.73
N ILE A 71 14.36 13.27 -9.55
CA ILE A 71 15.21 12.14 -9.97
C ILE A 71 16.53 12.65 -10.58
N ARG A 72 16.47 13.63 -11.48
CA ARG A 72 17.67 14.23 -12.08
C ARG A 72 18.59 14.88 -11.03
N HIS A 73 18.01 15.49 -10.00
CA HIS A 73 18.79 16.07 -8.91
C HIS A 73 19.43 14.98 -8.02
N LEU A 74 18.67 13.96 -7.65
CA LEU A 74 19.14 12.81 -6.86
C LEU A 74 20.29 12.07 -7.55
N LYS A 75 20.21 11.86 -8.87
CA LYS A 75 21.29 11.25 -9.66
C LYS A 75 22.59 12.07 -9.59
N LYS A 76 22.52 13.41 -9.65
CA LYS A 76 23.69 14.28 -9.46
C LYS A 76 24.28 14.18 -8.07
N MET A 77 23.45 13.92 -7.06
CA MET A 77 23.86 13.66 -5.68
C MET A 77 24.35 12.22 -5.45
N LYS A 78 24.43 11.40 -6.51
CA LYS A 78 24.79 9.97 -6.44
C LYS A 78 23.90 9.17 -5.48
N VAL A 79 22.62 9.55 -5.40
CA VAL A 79 21.59 8.78 -4.70
C VAL A 79 21.01 7.76 -5.68
N GLU A 80 20.87 6.52 -5.23
CA GLU A 80 20.23 5.47 -6.02
C GLU A 80 18.74 5.78 -6.19
N VAL A 81 18.23 5.60 -7.40
CA VAL A 81 16.84 5.87 -7.74
C VAL A 81 16.27 4.66 -8.46
N ILE A 82 15.12 4.20 -7.98
CA ILE A 82 14.31 3.17 -8.61
C ILE A 82 12.96 3.79 -8.95
N VAL A 83 12.48 3.60 -10.17
CA VAL A 83 11.09 3.88 -10.53
C VAL A 83 10.40 2.53 -10.55
N ALA A 84 9.44 2.33 -9.65
CA ALA A 84 8.63 1.13 -9.62
C ALA A 84 7.89 0.99 -10.97
N PRO A 85 7.60 -0.23 -11.44
CA PRO A 85 6.79 -0.40 -12.63
C PRO A 85 5.35 0.08 -12.40
N TYR A 86 4.84 -0.11 -11.19
CA TYR A 86 3.54 0.36 -10.72
C TYR A 86 3.71 1.16 -9.41
N GLU A 87 3.34 0.61 -8.27
CA GLU A 87 3.37 1.33 -7.00
C GLU A 87 4.73 1.21 -6.29
N ALA A 88 5.18 2.31 -5.70
CA ALA A 88 6.36 2.36 -4.88
C ALA A 88 6.24 1.44 -3.66
N ASP A 89 5.04 1.27 -3.10
CA ASP A 89 4.78 0.45 -1.91
C ASP A 89 5.18 -1.01 -2.13
N ALA A 90 4.73 -1.62 -3.22
CA ALA A 90 5.12 -2.99 -3.58
C ALA A 90 6.64 -3.09 -3.86
N GLN A 91 7.23 -2.11 -4.55
CA GLN A 91 8.66 -2.10 -4.83
C GLN A 91 9.49 -1.99 -3.54
N LEU A 92 9.10 -1.11 -2.61
CA LEU A 92 9.72 -0.95 -1.31
C LEU A 92 9.60 -2.22 -0.48
N ALA A 93 8.42 -2.83 -0.43
CA ALA A 93 8.20 -4.11 0.24
C ALA A 93 9.10 -5.22 -0.34
N TRP A 94 9.24 -5.30 -1.66
CA TRP A 94 10.13 -6.27 -2.31
C TRP A 94 11.59 -6.07 -1.90
N LEU A 95 12.07 -4.82 -1.89
CA LEU A 95 13.41 -4.49 -1.44
C LEU A 95 13.63 -4.90 0.02
N SER A 96 12.63 -4.70 0.89
CA SER A 96 12.69 -5.10 2.30
C SER A 96 12.68 -6.61 2.49
N LEU A 97 11.86 -7.34 1.73
CA LEU A 97 11.72 -8.79 1.84
C LEU A 97 12.92 -9.56 1.27
N ASN A 98 13.65 -8.96 0.32
CA ASN A 98 14.85 -9.54 -0.31
C ASN A 98 16.15 -8.95 0.25
N ASP A 99 16.09 -8.30 1.42
CA ASP A 99 17.26 -7.79 2.16
C ASP A 99 18.12 -6.78 1.38
N HIS A 100 17.52 -6.08 0.40
CA HIS A 100 18.17 -4.98 -0.31
C HIS A 100 18.21 -3.68 0.50
N VAL A 101 17.28 -3.51 1.45
CA VAL A 101 17.23 -2.35 2.36
C VAL A 101 16.98 -2.78 3.80
N SER A 102 17.57 -2.06 4.75
CA SER A 102 17.43 -2.37 6.18
C SER A 102 16.13 -1.81 6.80
N ALA A 103 15.59 -0.73 6.24
CA ALA A 103 14.35 -0.09 6.66
C ALA A 103 13.74 0.73 5.53
N ILE A 104 12.42 0.90 5.54
CA ILE A 104 11.68 1.76 4.62
C ILE A 104 11.27 3.03 5.37
N VAL A 105 11.47 4.21 4.78
CA VAL A 105 10.92 5.47 5.30
C VAL A 105 9.69 5.83 4.49
N THR A 106 8.53 5.92 5.13
CA THR A 106 7.26 6.29 4.48
C THR A 106 6.27 6.81 5.52
N GLU A 107 5.26 7.55 5.07
CA GLU A 107 4.07 7.85 5.89
C GLU A 107 2.92 6.88 5.59
N ASP A 108 3.05 6.05 4.56
CA ASP A 108 2.00 5.12 4.13
C ASP A 108 2.03 3.82 4.93
N THR A 109 0.92 3.53 5.61
CA THR A 109 0.77 2.33 6.43
C THR A 109 0.50 1.07 5.62
N ASP A 110 0.20 1.17 4.32
CA ASP A 110 -0.08 0.03 3.45
C ASP A 110 1.13 -0.93 3.34
N LEU A 111 2.35 -0.42 3.57
CA LEU A 111 3.57 -1.24 3.67
C LEU A 111 3.48 -2.33 4.74
N ILE A 112 2.66 -2.15 5.79
CA ILE A 112 2.39 -3.19 6.78
C ILE A 112 1.62 -4.35 6.13
N ALA A 113 0.62 -4.05 5.29
CA ALA A 113 -0.17 -5.06 4.59
C ALA A 113 0.64 -5.78 3.50
N PHE A 114 1.62 -5.10 2.89
CA PHE A 114 2.62 -5.73 2.01
C PHE A 114 3.65 -6.61 2.76
N GLY A 115 3.68 -6.56 4.10
CA GLY A 115 4.57 -7.38 4.92
C GLY A 115 6.00 -6.84 5.03
N ALA A 116 6.21 -5.54 4.85
CA ALA A 116 7.53 -4.92 5.05
C ALA A 116 8.05 -5.17 6.48
N ARG A 117 9.35 -5.49 6.59
CA ARG A 117 9.94 -5.99 7.85
C ARG A 117 10.16 -4.87 8.88
N VAL A 118 10.70 -3.73 8.43
CA VAL A 118 11.03 -2.56 9.25
C VAL A 118 10.60 -1.30 8.49
N ILE A 119 9.74 -0.51 9.11
CA ILE A 119 9.20 0.73 8.54
C ILE A 119 9.45 1.85 9.53
N PHE A 120 9.86 3.02 9.05
CA PHE A 120 10.12 4.21 9.84
C PHE A 120 9.15 5.30 9.42
N PHE A 121 8.18 5.58 10.27
CA PHE A 121 7.10 6.53 10.07
C PHE A 121 7.43 7.89 10.68
N LYS A 122 6.77 8.95 10.20
CA LYS A 122 6.81 10.30 10.78
C LYS A 122 8.22 10.85 10.96
N MET A 123 9.11 10.56 10.00
CA MET A 123 10.49 11.03 10.08
C MET A 123 10.54 12.55 9.88
N ASP A 124 10.98 13.28 10.89
CA ASP A 124 11.20 14.73 10.79
C ASP A 124 12.47 15.09 10.01
N LYS A 125 12.81 16.38 9.96
CA LYS A 125 13.95 16.88 9.18
C LYS A 125 15.28 16.57 9.85
N GLU A 126 15.24 16.31 11.15
CA GLU A 126 16.34 16.01 12.04
C GLU A 126 16.63 14.50 12.08
N GLY A 127 15.67 13.66 11.67
CA GLY A 127 15.77 12.21 11.57
C GLY A 127 15.05 11.44 12.67
N TRP A 128 14.25 12.09 13.51
CA TRP A 128 13.42 11.44 14.53
C TRP A 128 12.12 10.94 13.93
N GLY A 129 11.65 9.78 14.38
CA GLY A 129 10.40 9.16 13.92
C GLY A 129 10.06 7.89 14.68
N ASP A 130 9.00 7.22 14.24
CA ASP A 130 8.44 6.02 14.85
C ASP A 130 8.88 4.78 14.07
N GLU A 131 9.57 3.85 14.72
CA GLU A 131 9.96 2.58 14.09
C GLU A 131 8.90 1.51 14.33
N PHE A 132 8.38 0.94 13.24
CA PHE A 132 7.58 -0.28 13.22
C PHE A 132 8.44 -1.47 12.81
N ARG A 133 8.33 -2.58 13.55
CA ARG A 133 8.94 -3.86 13.19
C ARG A 133 7.88 -4.95 13.15
N LEU A 134 7.71 -5.59 12.00
CA LEU A 134 6.73 -6.66 11.82
C LEU A 134 6.93 -7.81 12.82
N LYS A 135 8.18 -8.16 13.12
CA LYS A 135 8.52 -9.21 14.10
C LYS A 135 8.08 -8.91 15.54
N LEU A 136 7.78 -7.64 15.86
CA LEU A 136 7.32 -7.21 17.19
C LEU A 136 5.80 -7.09 17.26
N LEU A 137 5.07 -7.46 16.20
CA LEU A 137 3.61 -7.32 16.15
C LEU A 137 2.91 -8.08 17.29
N GLY A 138 3.46 -9.21 17.73
CA GLY A 138 2.94 -9.98 18.85
C GLY A 138 3.07 -9.31 20.23
N ALA A 139 3.83 -8.22 20.34
CA ALA A 139 3.97 -7.43 21.57
C ALA A 139 2.86 -6.37 21.73
N VAL A 140 1.91 -6.30 20.80
CA VAL A 140 0.79 -5.36 20.86
C VAL A 140 -0.28 -5.88 21.81
N ASP A 141 -0.45 -5.23 22.95
CA ASP A 141 -1.43 -5.64 23.98
C ASP A 141 -2.87 -5.26 23.63
N SER A 142 -3.07 -4.20 22.83
CA SER A 142 -4.40 -3.67 22.49
C SER A 142 -5.18 -4.57 21.53
N MET A 143 -4.49 -5.44 20.80
CA MET A 143 -5.05 -6.37 19.84
C MET A 143 -4.16 -7.61 19.80
N ASN A 144 -4.71 -8.79 20.11
CA ASN A 144 -3.91 -10.02 20.14
C ASN A 144 -3.51 -10.44 18.72
N LEU A 145 -2.31 -10.02 18.32
CA LEU A 145 -1.64 -10.37 17.07
C LEU A 145 -0.51 -11.39 17.30
N GLY A 146 -0.44 -11.98 18.51
CA GLY A 146 0.54 -12.99 18.86
C GLY A 146 0.43 -14.21 17.95
N GLY A 147 1.54 -14.59 17.31
CA GLY A 147 1.60 -15.74 16.40
C GLY A 147 0.87 -15.52 15.06
N TRP A 148 0.57 -14.28 14.68
CA TRP A 148 0.02 -13.99 13.37
C TRP A 148 1.11 -13.96 12.30
N GLU A 149 0.88 -14.72 11.23
CA GLU A 149 1.66 -14.62 10.00
C GLU A 149 1.29 -13.33 9.24
N PRO A 150 2.23 -12.73 8.49
CA PRO A 150 1.98 -11.50 7.71
C PRO A 150 0.73 -11.58 6.83
N GLU A 151 0.45 -12.74 6.24
CA GLU A 151 -0.71 -12.99 5.38
C GLU A 151 -2.05 -12.74 6.10
N ARG A 152 -2.13 -13.00 7.40
CA ARG A 152 -3.32 -12.72 8.21
C ARG A 152 -3.47 -11.22 8.48
N VAL A 153 -2.35 -10.53 8.68
CA VAL A 153 -2.32 -9.08 8.83
C VAL A 153 -2.79 -8.41 7.55
N THR A 154 -2.29 -8.86 6.38
CA THR A 154 -2.76 -8.39 5.07
C THR A 154 -4.28 -8.53 4.95
N GLN A 155 -4.84 -9.69 5.27
CA GLN A 155 -6.29 -9.92 5.17
C GLN A 155 -7.09 -9.06 6.15
N MET A 156 -6.58 -8.85 7.37
CA MET A 156 -7.17 -7.91 8.32
C MET A 156 -7.20 -6.49 7.76
N CYS A 157 -6.10 -6.02 7.16
CA CYS A 157 -6.03 -4.70 6.51
C CYS A 157 -7.05 -4.59 5.37
N ILE A 158 -7.19 -5.62 4.52
CA ILE A 158 -8.18 -5.62 3.43
C ILE A 158 -9.62 -5.55 3.98
N PHE A 159 -9.95 -6.29 5.05
CA PHE A 159 -11.26 -6.20 5.68
C PHE A 159 -11.54 -4.80 6.25
N ALA A 160 -10.52 -4.15 6.83
CA ALA A 160 -10.62 -2.78 7.34
C ALA A 160 -10.73 -1.72 6.24
N GLY A 161 -10.55 -2.13 4.97
CA GLY A 161 -10.58 -1.27 3.79
C GLY A 161 -9.18 -0.85 3.36
N CYS A 162 -8.93 -0.91 2.05
CA CYS A 162 -7.68 -0.52 1.43
C CYS A 162 -7.94 0.15 0.06
N ASP A 163 -6.89 0.61 -0.60
CA ASP A 163 -6.97 1.25 -1.92
C ASP A 163 -7.52 0.31 -3.02
N TYR A 164 -7.46 -1.02 -2.83
CA TYR A 164 -7.93 -2.03 -3.78
C TYR A 164 -9.35 -2.53 -3.51
N LEU A 165 -9.83 -2.42 -2.28
CA LEU A 165 -11.16 -2.88 -1.87
C LEU A 165 -11.70 -2.05 -0.71
N LYS A 166 -12.89 -1.48 -0.89
CA LYS A 166 -13.61 -0.78 0.18
C LYS A 166 -14.03 -1.77 1.26
N SER A 167 -13.95 -1.35 2.52
CA SER A 167 -14.45 -2.13 3.65
C SER A 167 -15.96 -2.39 3.54
N LEU A 168 -16.43 -3.43 4.23
CA LEU A 168 -17.86 -3.57 4.52
C LEU A 168 -18.32 -2.47 5.48
N ASP A 169 -19.63 -2.24 5.53
CA ASP A 169 -20.20 -1.24 6.43
C ASP A 169 -19.85 -1.53 7.89
N SER A 170 -19.35 -0.49 8.57
CA SER A 170 -18.90 -0.58 9.96
C SER A 170 -17.79 -1.62 10.22
N MET A 171 -17.01 -2.01 9.20
CA MET A 171 -15.88 -2.94 9.29
C MET A 171 -14.57 -2.18 9.50
N GLY A 172 -14.29 -1.81 10.76
CA GLY A 172 -13.00 -1.21 11.15
C GLY A 172 -11.96 -2.26 11.59
N PRO A 173 -10.72 -1.84 11.93
CA PRO A 173 -9.61 -2.73 12.26
C PRO A 173 -9.91 -3.77 13.35
N VAL A 174 -10.63 -3.38 14.42
CA VAL A 174 -10.98 -4.29 15.52
C VAL A 174 -11.94 -5.41 15.07
N LYS A 175 -12.93 -5.09 14.23
CA LYS A 175 -13.85 -6.10 13.70
C LYS A 175 -13.17 -6.96 12.64
N ALA A 176 -12.33 -6.35 11.81
CA ALA A 176 -11.52 -7.06 10.82
C ALA A 176 -10.59 -8.08 11.49
N HIS A 177 -9.92 -7.70 12.58
CA HIS A 177 -9.11 -8.60 13.41
C HIS A 177 -9.94 -9.78 13.90
N SER A 178 -11.10 -9.50 14.49
CA SER A 178 -12.00 -10.53 15.02
C SER A 178 -12.44 -11.51 13.93
N CYS A 179 -12.67 -11.04 12.71
CA CYS A 179 -13.05 -11.89 11.56
C CYS A 179 -11.98 -12.93 11.24
N ILE A 180 -10.71 -12.54 11.25
CA ILE A 180 -9.58 -13.44 10.95
C ILE A 180 -9.20 -14.30 12.16
N PHE A 181 -9.28 -13.76 13.38
CA PHE A 181 -8.91 -14.46 14.61
C PHE A 181 -9.80 -15.67 14.93
N ASN A 182 -11.06 -15.65 14.48
CA ASN A 182 -12.03 -16.71 14.75
C ASN A 182 -11.52 -18.10 14.36
N SER A 183 -11.81 -19.11 15.20
CA SER A 183 -11.16 -20.42 15.14
C SER A 183 -11.26 -21.14 13.78
N ALA A 184 -12.32 -20.93 12.98
CA ALA A 184 -12.42 -21.52 11.65
C ALA A 184 -11.52 -20.83 10.61
N ALA A 185 -11.41 -19.50 10.66
CA ALA A 185 -10.52 -18.73 9.78
C ALA A 185 -9.05 -18.88 10.21
N ASN A 186 -8.78 -18.86 11.51
CA ASN A 186 -7.46 -19.08 12.10
C ASN A 186 -6.92 -20.51 11.88
N ARG A 187 -7.78 -21.47 11.54
CA ARG A 187 -7.37 -22.84 11.14
C ARG A 187 -7.35 -23.06 9.63
N ALA A 188 -7.77 -22.08 8.83
CA ALA A 188 -7.73 -22.17 7.38
C ALA A 188 -6.28 -22.03 6.86
N PRO A 189 -6.02 -22.49 5.62
CA PRO A 189 -4.84 -22.08 4.88
C PRO A 189 -4.69 -20.55 4.90
N LEU A 190 -3.44 -20.05 4.96
CA LEU A 190 -3.15 -18.62 5.14
C LEU A 190 -3.75 -17.77 4.02
N ASP A 191 -3.84 -18.30 2.81
CA ASP A 191 -4.44 -17.66 1.63
C ASP A 191 -5.97 -17.79 1.55
N GLU A 192 -6.61 -18.50 2.49
CA GLU A 192 -8.06 -18.74 2.49
C GLU A 192 -8.78 -18.29 3.78
N CYS A 193 -8.09 -17.66 4.74
CA CYS A 193 -8.71 -17.20 5.99
C CYS A 193 -9.95 -16.32 5.72
N TYR A 194 -9.86 -15.42 4.74
CA TYR A 194 -10.94 -14.51 4.35
C TYR A 194 -12.20 -15.25 3.87
N VAL A 195 -12.07 -16.40 3.21
CA VAL A 195 -13.22 -17.19 2.73
C VAL A 195 -14.04 -17.68 3.92
N LYS A 196 -13.37 -18.21 4.95
CA LYS A 196 -14.04 -18.66 6.19
C LYS A 196 -14.62 -17.48 6.97
N ALA A 197 -13.91 -16.35 7.01
CA ALA A 197 -14.40 -15.13 7.64
C ALA A 197 -15.68 -14.60 6.97
N ILE A 198 -15.71 -14.51 5.64
CA ILE A 198 -16.89 -14.08 4.87
C ILE A 198 -18.06 -15.04 5.07
N ALA A 199 -17.82 -16.36 5.04
CA ALA A 199 -18.86 -17.34 5.32
C ALA A 199 -19.46 -17.16 6.72
N LYS A 200 -18.63 -16.85 7.72
CA LYS A 200 -19.08 -16.55 9.08
C LYS A 200 -19.90 -15.27 9.15
N LEU A 201 -19.47 -14.20 8.47
CA LEU A 201 -20.24 -12.95 8.39
C LEU A 201 -21.64 -13.18 7.81
N HIS A 202 -21.77 -13.99 6.76
CA HIS A 202 -23.09 -14.38 6.23
C HIS A 202 -23.95 -15.12 7.27
N MET A 203 -23.37 -16.07 8.00
CA MET A 203 -24.08 -16.78 9.07
C MET A 203 -24.54 -15.85 10.21
N ASP A 204 -23.77 -14.79 10.47
CA ASP A 204 -24.08 -13.77 11.47
C ASP A 204 -25.06 -12.70 10.95
N GLY A 205 -25.61 -12.86 9.74
CA GLY A 205 -26.60 -11.97 9.15
C GLY A 205 -26.02 -10.65 8.62
N VAL A 206 -24.70 -10.54 8.48
CA VAL A 206 -24.06 -9.38 7.87
C VAL A 206 -24.31 -9.41 6.36
N HIS A 207 -24.78 -8.29 5.81
CA HIS A 207 -24.93 -8.16 4.36
C HIS A 207 -23.54 -8.03 3.73
N VAL A 208 -23.14 -9.05 2.97
CA VAL A 208 -21.90 -9.04 2.17
C VAL A 208 -22.30 -9.08 0.70
N PRO A 209 -21.89 -8.10 -0.12
CA PRO A 209 -22.16 -8.11 -1.55
C PRO A 209 -21.59 -9.37 -2.22
N VAL A 210 -22.29 -9.92 -3.21
CA VAL A 210 -21.86 -11.14 -3.94
C VAL A 210 -20.47 -10.97 -4.57
N SER A 211 -20.13 -9.77 -5.02
CA SER A 211 -18.83 -9.43 -5.61
C SER A 211 -17.70 -9.23 -4.60
N TYR A 212 -18.01 -9.15 -3.29
CA TYR A 212 -17.02 -8.80 -2.27
C TYR A 212 -15.93 -9.86 -2.14
N SER A 213 -16.29 -11.15 -2.16
CA SER A 213 -15.32 -12.25 -2.06
C SER A 213 -14.29 -12.23 -3.20
N GLU A 214 -14.73 -11.94 -4.43
CA GLU A 214 -13.84 -11.85 -5.58
C GLU A 214 -12.98 -10.58 -5.52
N GLY A 215 -13.57 -9.44 -5.12
CA GLY A 215 -12.81 -8.22 -4.86
C GLY A 215 -11.76 -8.42 -3.78
N PHE A 216 -12.07 -9.18 -2.73
CA PHE A 216 -11.14 -9.55 -1.67
C PHE A 216 -9.99 -10.40 -2.19
N ARG A 217 -10.29 -11.43 -2.97
CA ARG A 217 -9.28 -12.26 -3.62
C ARG A 217 -8.32 -11.42 -4.45
N ARG A 218 -8.85 -10.53 -5.30
CA ARG A 218 -8.05 -9.62 -6.14
C ARG A 218 -7.19 -8.68 -5.31
N ALA A 219 -7.75 -8.05 -4.26
CA ALA A 219 -6.99 -7.20 -3.36
C ALA A 219 -5.86 -7.97 -2.66
N TYR A 220 -6.15 -9.17 -2.17
CA TYR A 220 -5.15 -10.03 -1.53
C TYR A 220 -4.04 -10.41 -2.51
N LEU A 221 -4.36 -10.88 -3.71
CA LEU A 221 -3.37 -11.22 -4.74
C LEU A 221 -2.54 -10.01 -5.18
N THR A 222 -3.12 -8.81 -5.22
CA THR A 222 -2.36 -7.57 -5.45
C THR A 222 -1.32 -7.36 -4.35
N PHE A 223 -1.70 -7.41 -3.06
CA PHE A 223 -0.73 -7.29 -1.97
C PHE A 223 0.34 -8.40 -1.95
N GLN A 224 0.04 -9.60 -2.44
CA GLN A 224 1.00 -10.70 -2.46
C GLN A 224 1.92 -10.67 -3.68
N HIS A 225 1.40 -10.29 -4.85
CA HIS A 225 2.04 -10.59 -6.14
C HIS A 225 2.14 -9.40 -7.09
N GLN A 226 1.79 -8.18 -6.67
CA GLN A 226 1.96 -7.00 -7.51
C GLN A 226 3.35 -6.96 -8.16
N ARG A 227 3.39 -6.62 -9.44
CA ARG A 227 4.63 -6.62 -10.19
C ARG A 227 5.56 -5.51 -9.71
N VAL A 228 6.84 -5.87 -9.57
CA VAL A 228 7.95 -5.01 -9.17
C VAL A 228 9.12 -5.22 -10.13
N TYR A 229 10.13 -4.35 -10.05
CA TYR A 229 11.33 -4.44 -10.85
C TYR A 229 12.49 -4.98 -10.01
N ASP A 230 13.05 -6.12 -10.43
CA ASP A 230 14.30 -6.64 -9.87
C ASP A 230 15.48 -5.94 -10.55
N THR A 231 16.18 -5.08 -9.81
CA THR A 231 17.32 -4.31 -10.33
C THR A 231 18.56 -5.16 -10.63
N THR A 232 18.65 -6.35 -10.03
CA THR A 232 19.75 -7.31 -10.25
C THR A 232 19.51 -8.11 -11.53
N GLN A 233 18.31 -8.65 -11.69
CA GLN A 233 17.91 -9.45 -12.86
C GLN A 233 17.45 -8.59 -14.05
N LYS A 234 17.20 -7.29 -13.81
CA LYS A 234 16.73 -6.30 -14.79
C LYS A 234 15.45 -6.72 -15.50
N ARG A 235 14.49 -7.28 -14.75
CA ARG A 235 13.20 -7.73 -15.28
C ARG A 235 12.07 -7.50 -14.28
N LEU A 236 10.85 -7.51 -14.79
CA LEU A 236 9.66 -7.55 -13.96
C LEU A 236 9.57 -8.92 -13.28
N VAL A 237 9.29 -8.89 -11.98
CA VAL A 237 9.02 -10.07 -11.14
C VAL A 237 7.81 -9.77 -10.26
N PRO A 238 7.06 -10.78 -9.79
CA PRO A 238 6.05 -10.54 -8.77
C PRO A 238 6.70 -10.26 -7.41
N LEU A 239 6.05 -9.47 -6.56
CA LEU A 239 6.51 -9.16 -5.20
C LEU A 239 6.85 -10.44 -4.40
N LYS A 240 5.93 -11.41 -4.37
CA LYS A 240 6.18 -12.79 -3.92
C LYS A 240 5.95 -13.75 -5.09
N PRO A 241 6.67 -14.88 -5.17
CA PRO A 241 6.44 -15.88 -6.21
C PRO A 241 4.97 -16.31 -6.29
N ILE A 242 4.43 -16.40 -7.51
CA ILE A 242 3.05 -16.85 -7.74
C ILE A 242 2.99 -18.37 -7.48
N PRO A 243 2.11 -18.84 -6.58
CA PRO A 243 1.90 -20.26 -6.32
C PRO A 243 1.55 -21.06 -7.58
N PRO A 244 1.97 -22.34 -7.70
CA PRO A 244 1.68 -23.17 -8.87
C PRO A 244 0.20 -23.26 -9.24
N HIS A 245 -0.70 -23.28 -8.25
CA HIS A 245 -2.14 -23.39 -8.48
C HIS A 245 -2.78 -22.13 -9.08
N LEU A 246 -2.08 -20.98 -9.07
CA LEU A 246 -2.51 -19.73 -9.68
C LEU A 246 -1.83 -19.47 -11.03
N GLN A 247 -0.95 -20.36 -11.48
CA GLN A 247 -0.25 -20.19 -12.76
C GLN A 247 -1.24 -20.29 -13.92
N GLY A 248 -1.20 -19.31 -14.81
CA GLY A 248 -2.08 -19.23 -15.98
C GLY A 248 -3.42 -18.53 -15.75
N GLU A 249 -3.72 -18.11 -14.52
CA GLU A 249 -4.83 -17.19 -14.28
C GLU A 249 -4.55 -15.81 -14.88
N ASP A 250 -5.59 -15.17 -15.41
CA ASP A 250 -5.50 -13.77 -15.81
C ASP A 250 -5.45 -12.88 -14.57
N MET A 251 -4.25 -12.36 -14.30
CA MET A 251 -3.96 -11.48 -13.17
C MET A 251 -3.44 -10.12 -13.64
N GLU A 252 -3.83 -9.62 -14.82
CA GLU A 252 -3.38 -8.31 -15.32
C GLU A 252 -3.59 -7.17 -14.31
N TYR A 253 -4.58 -7.33 -13.42
CA TYR A 253 -4.91 -6.38 -12.36
C TYR A 253 -3.81 -6.21 -11.28
N ILE A 254 -2.87 -7.15 -11.14
CA ILE A 254 -1.68 -7.00 -10.27
C ILE A 254 -0.51 -6.27 -10.98
N GLY A 255 -0.76 -5.78 -12.19
CA GLY A 255 0.21 -5.18 -13.08
C GLY A 255 0.52 -6.13 -14.24
N GLY A 256 0.25 -5.70 -15.46
CA GLY A 256 0.61 -6.42 -16.68
C GLY A 256 2.10 -6.35 -17.03
N ASP A 257 2.47 -6.93 -18.17
CA ASP A 257 3.79 -6.68 -18.74
C ASP A 257 3.88 -5.23 -19.20
N LEU A 258 5.01 -4.58 -18.91
CA LEU A 258 5.32 -3.26 -19.44
C LEU A 258 6.29 -3.42 -20.61
N PRO A 259 6.19 -2.54 -21.63
CA PRO A 259 7.18 -2.52 -22.70
C PRO A 259 8.59 -2.29 -22.11
N PRO A 260 9.63 -2.87 -22.75
CA PRO A 260 11.01 -2.79 -22.28
C PRO A 260 11.58 -1.37 -22.30
#